data_AF-A0A6J4Z6L5-F1
#
_entry.id   AF-A0A6J4Z6L5-F1
#
_cell.length_a   1.000
_cell.length_b   1.000
_cell.length_c   1.000
_cell.angle_alpha   90.00
_cell.angle_beta   90.00
_cell.angle_gamma   90.00
#
_symmetry.space_group_name_H-M   'P 1'
#
loop_
_entity.id
_entity.type
_entity.pdbx_description
1 polymer ?
#
loop_
_entity_poly.entity_id
_entity_poly.type
_entity_poly.pdbx_seq_one_letter_code
_entity_poly.pdbx_strand_id
1 'polypeptide(L)'
;MKKHILFIGNSHTYLHFMPQMLEQLVSAGDCNFELEADQCVGEGVSLEWHWNSEPTRSKMRSRSWDYIVLQERSGGPLENIESFREHARLLASEIKKLGAATILYMTWANQNRPGDAGVLADAYRQMAIELNAGLAPVGMAWTSARKSSPGLELHHKDGRHASPAGAYLTACVFYAVLTRTSPAGLPASFLIEGKLRPQQDEVQALKLQQAAWETCMIADC
;
A
#
# COMPACT_ATOMS: atom_id res chain seq x y z
N MET A 1 -10.32 0.14 20.34
CA MET A 1 -9.49 -1.09 20.22
C MET A 1 -8.27 -0.73 19.39
N LYS A 2 -7.07 -1.24 19.67
CA LYS A 2 -5.90 -0.94 18.84
C LYS A 2 -5.62 -2.09 17.87
N LYS A 3 -5.30 -1.77 16.61
CA LYS A 3 -4.92 -2.70 15.55
C LYS A 3 -3.45 -2.49 15.19
N HIS A 4 -2.73 -3.58 14.96
CA HIS A 4 -1.33 -3.55 14.59
C HIS A 4 -1.13 -4.00 13.14
N ILE A 5 -0.43 -3.19 12.35
CA ILE A 5 -0.09 -3.49 10.96
C ILE A 5 1.42 -3.44 10.73
N LEU A 6 1.97 -4.46 10.09
CA LEU A 6 3.38 -4.50 9.68
C LEU A 6 3.48 -4.42 8.17
N PHE A 7 4.22 -3.43 7.64
CA PHE A 7 4.56 -3.35 6.24
C PHE A 7 5.91 -4.01 5.94
N ILE A 8 5.91 -5.04 5.09
CA ILE A 8 7.12 -5.68 4.55
C ILE A 8 7.29 -5.20 3.11
N GLY A 9 8.40 -4.51 2.82
CA GLY A 9 8.60 -3.95 1.49
C GLY A 9 9.85 -3.09 1.34
N ASN A 10 9.73 -2.02 0.57
CA ASN A 10 10.87 -1.18 0.17
C ASN A 10 10.49 0.31 0.08
N SER A 11 11.18 1.06 -0.78
CA SER A 11 10.97 2.50 -1.00
C SER A 11 9.53 2.86 -1.37
N HIS A 12 8.74 1.94 -1.94
CA HIS A 12 7.32 2.19 -2.26
C HIS A 12 6.43 2.14 -1.02
N THR A 13 6.98 1.67 0.10
CA THR A 13 6.37 1.68 1.43
C THR A 13 6.88 2.88 2.25
N TYR A 14 8.18 3.03 2.48
CA TYR A 14 8.66 3.99 3.49
C TYR A 14 8.75 5.44 3.01
N LEU A 15 8.83 5.69 1.70
CA LEU A 15 8.96 7.06 1.20
C LEU A 15 7.70 7.86 1.55
N HIS A 16 7.94 9.13 1.87
CA HIS A 16 6.89 10.09 2.25
C HIS A 16 6.07 9.68 3.48
N PHE A 17 6.59 8.81 4.35
CA PHE A 17 5.94 8.43 5.62
C PHE A 17 4.56 7.80 5.43
N MET A 18 4.41 6.96 4.40
CA MET A 18 3.11 6.36 4.05
C MET A 18 2.45 5.59 5.22
N PRO A 19 3.15 4.72 5.97
CA PRO A 19 2.53 4.05 7.12
C PRO A 19 2.04 5.03 8.20
N GLN A 20 2.81 6.08 8.49
CA GLN A 20 2.40 7.11 9.46
C GLN A 20 1.23 7.94 8.95
N MET A 21 1.19 8.29 7.65
CA MET A 21 0.03 8.97 7.07
C MET A 21 -1.24 8.13 7.19
N LEU A 22 -1.14 6.80 7.04
CA LEU A 22 -2.25 5.90 7.26
C LEU A 22 -2.74 5.92 8.73
N GLU A 23 -1.84 5.90 9.71
CA GLU A 23 -2.22 6.04 11.12
C GLU A 23 -3.00 7.33 11.36
N GLN A 24 -2.53 8.44 10.78
CA GLN A 24 -3.19 9.74 10.93
C GLN A 24 -4.56 9.78 10.26
N LEU A 25 -4.72 9.16 9.08
CA LEU A 25 -6.02 9.01 8.43
C LEU A 25 -6.99 8.19 9.28
N VAL A 26 -6.55 7.05 9.82
CA VAL A 26 -7.39 6.23 10.71
C VAL A 26 -7.77 7.00 11.97
N SER A 27 -6.83 7.75 12.57
CA SER A 27 -7.11 8.56 13.75
C SER A 27 -8.07 9.73 13.48
N ALA A 28 -8.06 10.28 12.28
CA ALA A 28 -8.94 11.39 11.89
C ALA A 28 -10.33 10.92 11.42
N GLY A 29 -10.43 9.69 10.92
CA GLY A 29 -11.69 9.10 10.51
C GLY A 29 -12.52 8.59 11.69
N ASP A 30 -13.82 8.40 11.45
CA ASP A 30 -14.75 7.81 12.42
C ASP A 30 -14.61 6.27 12.43
N CYS A 31 -13.43 5.80 12.86
CA CYS A 31 -13.08 4.40 12.95
C CYS A 31 -13.28 3.88 14.39
N ASN A 32 -13.74 2.64 14.54
CA ASN A 32 -13.88 2.01 15.85
C ASN A 32 -12.54 1.45 16.43
N PHE A 33 -11.41 1.75 15.77
CA PHE A 33 -10.09 1.33 16.18
C PHE A 33 -9.02 2.40 15.94
N GLU A 34 -7.96 2.33 16.75
CA GLU A 34 -6.69 3.01 16.51
C GLU A 34 -5.76 2.09 15.72
N LEU A 35 -4.95 2.63 14.81
CA LEU A 35 -3.95 1.87 14.08
C LEU A 35 -2.55 2.21 14.57
N GLU A 36 -1.74 1.20 14.81
CA GLU A 36 -0.30 1.33 15.04
C GLU A 36 0.43 0.55 13.94
N ALA A 37 1.15 1.30 13.12
CA ALA A 37 1.88 0.82 11.96
C ALA A 37 3.37 0.70 12.26
N ASP A 38 3.94 -0.39 11.76
CA ASP A 38 5.37 -0.62 11.79
C ASP A 38 5.83 -1.11 10.42
N GLN A 39 7.13 -1.15 10.17
CA GLN A 39 7.66 -1.53 8.88
C GLN A 39 8.98 -2.29 8.99
N CYS A 40 9.17 -3.26 8.10
CA CYS A 40 10.44 -3.93 7.84
C CYS A 40 10.76 -3.74 6.36
N VAL A 41 11.64 -2.78 6.07
CA VAL A 41 11.87 -2.30 4.71
C VAL A 41 13.35 -2.24 4.35
N GLY A 42 13.66 -2.39 3.07
CA GLY A 42 15.00 -2.20 2.52
C GLY A 42 14.98 -1.44 1.19
N GLU A 43 16.12 -0.91 0.75
CA GLU A 43 16.20 -0.26 -0.55
C GLU A 43 16.12 -1.30 -1.69
N GLY A 44 15.12 -1.18 -2.56
CA GLY A 44 14.99 -2.03 -3.76
C GLY A 44 14.75 -3.52 -3.52
N VAL A 45 14.52 -3.95 -2.28
CA VAL A 45 14.38 -5.37 -1.91
C VAL A 45 13.07 -5.98 -2.42
N SER A 46 13.11 -7.28 -2.75
CA SER A 46 11.99 -8.10 -3.21
C SER A 46 11.38 -8.94 -2.09
N LEU A 47 10.25 -9.62 -2.35
CA LEU A 47 9.72 -10.61 -1.40
C LEU A 47 10.68 -11.79 -1.22
N GLU A 48 11.42 -12.17 -2.26
CA GLU A 48 12.50 -13.17 -2.16
C GLU A 48 13.57 -12.77 -1.15
N TRP A 49 13.99 -11.51 -1.19
CA TRP A 49 14.95 -11.00 -0.22
C TRP A 49 14.36 -11.06 1.20
N HIS A 50 13.11 -10.63 1.37
CA HIS A 50 12.41 -10.65 2.66
C HIS A 50 12.23 -12.06 3.22
N TRP A 51 11.93 -13.05 2.38
CA TRP A 51 11.85 -14.45 2.78
C TRP A 51 13.17 -14.94 3.39
N ASN A 52 14.30 -14.57 2.78
CA ASN A 52 15.63 -14.94 3.24
C ASN A 52 16.17 -14.04 4.38
N SER A 53 15.49 -12.94 4.70
CA SER A 53 15.91 -11.94 5.68
C SER A 53 15.54 -12.29 7.13
N GLU A 54 16.54 -12.50 7.98
CA GLU A 54 16.31 -12.71 9.41
C GLU A 54 15.64 -11.53 10.11
N PRO A 55 16.01 -10.25 9.84
CA PRO A 55 15.27 -9.11 10.36
C PRO A 55 13.77 -9.16 10.04
N THR A 56 13.40 -9.60 8.83
CA THR A 56 11.98 -9.71 8.44
C THR A 56 11.26 -10.77 9.26
N ARG A 57 11.84 -11.98 9.37
CA ARG A 57 11.27 -13.07 10.16
C ARG A 57 11.14 -12.71 11.64
N SER A 58 12.18 -12.08 12.20
CA SER A 58 12.18 -11.59 13.58
C SER A 58 11.11 -10.52 13.81
N LYS A 59 10.92 -9.58 12.87
CA LYS A 59 9.88 -8.55 12.97
C LYS A 59 8.46 -9.11 12.87
N MET A 60 8.23 -10.09 12.00
CA MET A 60 6.94 -10.78 11.92
C MET A 60 6.57 -11.46 13.24
N ARG A 61 7.57 -11.95 13.99
CA ARG A 61 7.39 -12.65 15.27
C ARG A 61 7.47 -11.74 16.50
N SER A 62 7.77 -10.46 16.34
CA SER A 62 8.05 -9.57 17.47
C SER A 62 6.81 -9.22 18.29
N ARG A 63 5.62 -9.40 17.72
CA ARG A 63 4.33 -9.27 18.39
C ARG A 63 3.22 -9.94 17.57
N SER A 64 2.03 -10.00 18.15
CA SER A 64 0.81 -10.34 17.42
C SER A 64 0.40 -9.16 16.53
N TRP A 65 0.43 -9.38 15.22
CA TRP A 65 -0.04 -8.43 14.21
C TRP A 65 -1.48 -8.78 13.83
N ASP A 66 -2.33 -7.78 13.62
CA ASP A 66 -3.63 -8.00 12.99
C ASP A 66 -3.46 -8.17 11.47
N TYR A 67 -2.56 -7.36 10.89
CA TYR A 67 -2.29 -7.34 9.46
C TYR A 67 -0.79 -7.36 9.18
N ILE A 68 -0.38 -8.15 8.19
CA ILE A 68 0.97 -8.08 7.63
C ILE A 68 0.84 -7.84 6.13
N VAL A 69 1.39 -6.72 5.68
CA VAL A 69 1.34 -6.26 4.29
C VAL A 69 2.58 -6.74 3.55
N LEU A 70 2.38 -7.38 2.39
CA LEU A 70 3.45 -7.81 1.50
C LEU A 70 3.49 -6.91 0.27
N GLN A 71 4.61 -6.23 0.08
CA GLN A 71 4.89 -5.39 -1.07
C GLN A 71 6.10 -5.92 -1.83
N GLU A 72 5.88 -6.42 -3.05
CA GLU A 72 6.98 -6.82 -3.95
C GLU A 72 7.72 -5.60 -4.50
N ARG A 73 8.97 -5.78 -4.90
CA ARG A 73 9.75 -4.80 -5.67
C ARG A 73 8.92 -4.27 -6.83
N SER A 74 8.72 -2.95 -6.91
CA SER A 74 8.11 -2.19 -8.03
C SER A 74 7.62 -3.02 -9.25
N GLY A 75 8.50 -3.36 -10.19
CA GLY A 75 8.20 -4.14 -11.40
C GLY A 75 8.41 -5.66 -11.27
N GLY A 76 8.60 -6.19 -10.07
CA GLY A 76 8.93 -7.58 -9.77
C GLY A 76 8.01 -8.58 -10.44
N PRO A 77 6.67 -8.44 -10.40
CA PRO A 77 5.78 -9.34 -11.11
C PRO A 77 5.93 -9.30 -12.65
N LEU A 78 6.42 -8.19 -13.23
CA LEU A 78 6.72 -8.06 -14.65
C LEU A 78 8.07 -8.68 -15.03
N GLU A 79 9.03 -8.63 -14.10
CA GLU A 79 10.40 -9.10 -14.32
C GLU A 79 10.52 -10.60 -14.07
N ASN A 80 9.87 -11.10 -13.01
CA ASN A 80 9.87 -12.51 -12.63
C ASN A 80 8.59 -12.85 -11.83
N ILE A 81 7.53 -13.19 -12.57
CA ILE A 81 6.23 -13.56 -11.99
C ILE A 81 6.33 -14.79 -11.07
N GLU A 82 7.18 -15.77 -11.39
CA GLU A 82 7.29 -16.99 -10.60
C GLU A 82 7.95 -16.73 -9.25
N SER A 83 9.00 -15.91 -9.19
CA SER A 83 9.59 -15.50 -7.90
C SER A 83 8.59 -14.71 -7.05
N PHE A 84 7.83 -13.78 -7.64
CA PHE A 84 6.77 -13.08 -6.91
C PHE A 84 5.74 -14.06 -6.30
N ARG A 85 5.23 -15.00 -7.11
CA ARG A 85 4.23 -15.98 -6.67
C ARG A 85 4.76 -16.90 -5.58
N GLU A 86 5.95 -17.46 -5.77
CA GLU A 86 6.60 -18.35 -4.81
C GLU A 86 6.78 -17.67 -3.46
N HIS A 87 7.40 -16.49 -3.43
CA HIS A 87 7.73 -15.82 -2.18
C HIS A 87 6.52 -15.20 -1.49
N ALA A 88 5.51 -14.76 -2.24
CA ALA A 88 4.22 -14.38 -1.68
C ALA A 88 3.55 -15.58 -0.96
N ARG A 89 3.57 -16.79 -1.53
CA ARG A 89 3.05 -18.01 -0.88
C ARG A 89 3.81 -18.35 0.40
N LEU A 90 5.14 -18.34 0.33
CA LEU A 90 5.99 -18.68 1.48
C LEU A 90 5.77 -17.72 2.65
N LEU A 91 5.79 -16.41 2.38
CA LEU A 91 5.54 -15.39 3.40
C LEU A 91 4.10 -15.45 3.93
N ALA A 92 3.09 -15.58 3.06
CA ALA A 92 1.70 -15.67 3.49
C ALA A 92 1.42 -16.92 4.35
N SER A 93 2.10 -18.04 4.07
CA SER A 93 2.05 -19.25 4.90
C SER A 93 2.58 -18.98 6.32
N GLU A 94 3.70 -18.27 6.45
CA GLU A 94 4.23 -17.87 7.77
C GLU A 94 3.32 -16.86 8.48
N ILE A 95 2.80 -15.86 7.77
CA ILE A 95 1.83 -14.89 8.32
C ILE A 95 0.60 -15.61 8.90
N LYS A 96 0.06 -16.59 8.17
CA LYS A 96 -1.09 -17.38 8.61
C LYS A 96 -0.79 -18.18 9.89
N LYS A 97 0.41 -18.75 10.03
CA LYS A 97 0.83 -19.46 11.26
C LYS A 97 0.91 -18.52 12.46
N LEU A 98 1.19 -17.24 12.24
CA LEU A 98 1.22 -16.19 13.27
C LEU A 98 -0.16 -15.63 13.61
N GLY A 99 -1.22 -16.07 12.91
CA GLY A 99 -2.60 -15.62 13.14
C GLY A 99 -2.93 -14.24 12.59
N ALA A 100 -2.07 -13.66 11.75
CA ALA A 100 -2.30 -12.36 11.11
C ALA A 100 -2.97 -12.51 9.74
N ALA A 101 -3.68 -11.47 9.30
CA ALA A 101 -4.23 -11.41 7.94
C ALA A 101 -3.19 -10.84 6.97
N THR A 102 -2.97 -11.53 5.85
CA THR A 102 -2.12 -11.04 4.76
C THR A 102 -2.87 -9.98 3.93
N ILE A 103 -2.19 -8.87 3.62
CA ILE A 103 -2.65 -7.91 2.61
C ILE A 103 -1.57 -7.76 1.54
N LEU A 104 -1.91 -7.93 0.27
CA LEU A 104 -0.99 -7.65 -0.82
C LEU A 104 -1.07 -6.17 -1.21
N TYR A 105 0.08 -5.49 -1.22
CA TYR A 105 0.20 -4.11 -1.67
C TYR A 105 0.55 -4.08 -3.16
N MET A 106 -0.46 -3.91 -3.99
CA MET A 106 -0.31 -3.82 -5.44
C MET A 106 0.20 -2.44 -5.85
N THR A 107 1.47 -2.36 -6.19
CA THR A 107 2.16 -1.14 -6.65
C THR A 107 1.67 -0.67 -8.02
N TRP A 108 2.17 0.49 -8.46
CA TRP A 108 1.82 1.14 -9.74
C TRP A 108 2.83 0.83 -10.85
N ALA A 109 2.42 1.08 -12.09
CA ALA A 109 3.31 1.06 -13.24
C ALA A 109 4.23 2.29 -13.28
N ASN A 110 5.43 2.14 -13.84
CA ASN A 110 6.34 3.27 -14.07
C ASN A 110 5.69 4.30 -15.01
N GLN A 111 6.02 5.58 -14.81
CA GLN A 111 5.40 6.71 -15.55
C GLN A 111 5.55 6.58 -17.07
N ASN A 112 6.69 6.04 -17.53
CA ASN A 112 6.99 5.82 -18.94
C ASN A 112 6.42 4.50 -19.51
N ARG A 113 5.84 3.64 -18.68
CA ARG A 113 5.22 2.36 -19.09
C ARG A 113 3.83 2.19 -18.49
N PRO A 114 2.89 3.13 -18.71
CA PRO A 114 1.55 3.05 -18.12
C PRO A 114 0.76 1.82 -18.57
N GLY A 115 1.10 1.22 -19.72
CA GLY A 115 0.49 -0.02 -20.21
C GLY A 115 0.73 -1.25 -19.33
N ASP A 116 1.76 -1.22 -18.47
CA ASP A 116 2.06 -2.35 -17.58
C ASP A 116 1.08 -2.45 -16.39
N ALA A 117 0.23 -1.44 -16.17
CA ALA A 117 -0.68 -1.38 -15.02
C ALA A 117 -1.66 -2.57 -14.96
N GLY A 118 -2.21 -2.99 -16.11
CA GLY A 118 -3.12 -4.13 -16.18
C GLY A 118 -2.43 -5.45 -15.81
N VAL A 119 -1.21 -5.67 -16.30
CA VAL A 119 -0.43 -6.89 -16.03
C VAL A 119 -0.08 -6.99 -14.54
N LEU A 120 0.33 -5.87 -13.93
CA LEU A 120 0.54 -5.81 -12.47
C LEU A 120 -0.75 -6.12 -11.72
N ALA A 121 -1.87 -5.50 -12.12
CA ALA A 121 -3.15 -5.71 -11.46
C ALA A 121 -3.61 -7.18 -11.50
N ASP A 122 -3.50 -7.82 -12.65
CA ASP A 122 -3.87 -9.22 -12.83
C ASP A 122 -3.00 -10.15 -11.97
N ALA A 123 -1.68 -9.91 -11.92
CA ALA A 123 -0.76 -10.69 -11.10
C ALA A 123 -1.11 -10.63 -9.61
N TYR A 124 -1.36 -9.43 -9.09
CA TYR A 124 -1.73 -9.24 -7.69
C TYR A 124 -3.13 -9.76 -7.37
N ARG A 125 -4.11 -9.57 -8.26
CA ARG A 125 -5.48 -10.09 -8.08
C ARG A 125 -5.49 -11.63 -8.03
N GLN A 126 -4.77 -12.29 -8.93
CA GLN A 126 -4.64 -13.74 -8.92
C GLN A 126 -4.01 -14.23 -7.61
N MET A 127 -2.95 -13.57 -7.15
CA MET A 127 -2.31 -13.94 -5.88
C MET A 127 -3.19 -13.67 -4.66
N ALA A 128 -3.95 -12.57 -4.63
CA ALA A 128 -4.86 -12.30 -3.53
C ALA A 128 -5.96 -13.37 -3.42
N ILE A 129 -6.53 -13.79 -4.56
CA ILE A 129 -7.51 -14.89 -4.62
C ILE A 129 -6.88 -16.20 -4.14
N GLU A 130 -5.70 -16.55 -4.68
CA GLU A 130 -5.02 -17.81 -4.35
C GLU A 130 -4.71 -17.92 -2.86
N LEU A 131 -4.25 -16.82 -2.25
CA LEU A 131 -3.82 -16.78 -0.85
C LEU A 131 -4.99 -16.52 0.13
N ASN A 132 -6.19 -16.23 -0.38
CA ASN A 132 -7.29 -15.65 0.40
C ASN A 132 -6.82 -14.44 1.24
N ALA A 133 -6.07 -13.55 0.59
CA ALA A 133 -5.48 -12.36 1.18
C ALA A 133 -6.29 -11.11 0.82
N GLY A 134 -6.20 -10.08 1.67
CA GLY A 134 -6.65 -8.74 1.30
C GLY A 134 -5.81 -8.18 0.15
N LEU A 135 -6.38 -7.27 -0.64
CA LEU A 135 -5.68 -6.58 -1.70
C LEU A 135 -5.81 -5.07 -1.50
N ALA A 136 -4.69 -4.36 -1.50
CA ALA A 136 -4.64 -2.91 -1.58
C ALA A 136 -4.33 -2.49 -3.03
N PRO A 137 -5.35 -2.13 -3.85
CA PRO A 137 -5.22 -1.95 -5.29
C PRO A 137 -4.64 -0.56 -5.67
N VAL A 138 -3.49 -0.20 -5.09
CA VAL A 138 -2.91 1.16 -5.21
C VAL A 138 -2.59 1.53 -6.65
N GLY A 139 -1.99 0.62 -7.43
CA GLY A 139 -1.71 0.86 -8.85
C GLY A 139 -2.95 1.21 -9.68
N MET A 140 -4.11 0.62 -9.37
CA MET A 140 -5.37 0.92 -10.04
C MET A 140 -5.94 2.26 -9.58
N ALA A 141 -5.82 2.60 -8.30
CA ALA A 141 -6.23 3.91 -7.80
C ALA A 141 -5.43 5.04 -8.44
N TRP A 142 -4.11 4.84 -8.61
CA TRP A 142 -3.25 5.77 -9.34
C TRP A 142 -3.68 5.94 -10.80
N THR A 143 -4.04 4.83 -11.45
CA THR A 143 -4.50 4.83 -12.84
C THR A 143 -5.83 5.58 -12.97
N SER A 144 -6.77 5.35 -12.06
CA SER A 144 -8.05 6.04 -11.99
C SER A 144 -7.87 7.54 -11.75
N ALA A 145 -7.08 7.92 -10.74
CA ALA A 145 -6.83 9.32 -10.38
C ALA A 145 -6.19 10.12 -11.52
N ARG A 146 -5.20 9.53 -12.23
CA ARG A 146 -4.57 10.18 -13.39
C ARG A 146 -5.52 10.32 -14.58
N LYS A 147 -6.47 9.39 -14.75
CA LYS A 147 -7.49 9.46 -15.79
C LYS A 147 -8.52 10.55 -15.50
N SER A 148 -8.93 10.71 -14.24
CA SER A 148 -9.93 11.71 -13.84
C SER A 148 -9.34 13.11 -13.67
N SER A 149 -8.04 13.22 -13.41
CA SER A 149 -7.34 14.49 -13.17
C SER A 149 -6.07 14.60 -14.02
N PRO A 150 -6.18 14.97 -15.31
CA PRO A 150 -5.02 15.24 -16.15
C PRO A 150 -4.14 16.35 -15.52
N GLY A 151 -2.85 16.07 -15.32
CA GLY A 151 -1.91 16.97 -14.65
C GLY A 151 -1.61 16.62 -13.18
N LEU A 152 -2.25 15.59 -12.63
CA LEU A 152 -1.94 15.07 -11.31
C LEU A 152 -0.60 14.33 -11.31
N GLU A 153 0.39 14.89 -10.60
CA GLU A 153 1.74 14.31 -10.46
C GLU A 153 1.80 13.32 -9.29
N LEU A 154 1.55 12.04 -9.57
CA LEU A 154 1.66 10.95 -8.59
C LEU A 154 3.07 10.35 -8.52
N HIS A 155 3.87 10.50 -9.57
CA HIS A 155 5.25 10.05 -9.61
C HIS A 155 6.20 11.15 -9.13
N HIS A 156 7.28 10.73 -8.47
CA HIS A 156 8.45 11.56 -8.31
C HIS A 156 9.12 11.80 -9.67
N LYS A 157 10.05 12.77 -9.74
CA LYS A 157 10.76 13.14 -10.98
C LYS A 157 11.56 11.99 -11.62
N ASP A 158 11.82 10.93 -10.87
CA ASP A 158 12.45 9.70 -11.39
C ASP A 158 11.49 8.80 -12.18
N GLY A 159 10.19 9.13 -12.21
CA GLY A 159 9.16 8.37 -12.94
C GLY A 159 8.85 7.00 -12.35
N ARG A 160 9.37 6.68 -11.16
CA ARG A 160 9.23 5.38 -10.50
C ARG A 160 8.65 5.50 -9.10
N HIS A 161 9.23 6.33 -8.24
CA HIS A 161 8.77 6.48 -6.86
C HIS A 161 7.52 7.33 -6.77
N ALA A 162 6.81 7.25 -5.65
CA ALA A 162 5.69 8.14 -5.37
C ALA A 162 6.17 9.56 -5.13
N SER A 163 5.38 10.52 -5.58
CA SER A 163 5.39 11.88 -5.05
C SER A 163 4.69 11.90 -3.68
N PRO A 164 4.71 13.03 -2.94
CA PRO A 164 3.87 13.18 -1.74
C PRO A 164 2.38 12.94 -2.02
N ALA A 165 1.87 13.32 -3.19
CA ALA A 165 0.49 13.07 -3.59
C ALA A 165 0.23 11.57 -3.87
N GLY A 166 1.19 10.90 -4.52
CA GLY A 166 1.13 9.44 -4.74
C GLY A 166 1.09 8.67 -3.43
N ALA A 167 1.93 9.05 -2.46
CA ALA A 167 1.96 8.41 -1.15
C ALA A 167 0.69 8.69 -0.33
N TYR A 168 0.12 9.90 -0.44
CA TYR A 168 -1.18 10.23 0.16
C TYR A 168 -2.31 9.35 -0.40
N LEU A 169 -2.37 9.19 -1.73
CA LEU A 169 -3.33 8.32 -2.38
C LEU A 169 -3.17 6.87 -1.93
N THR A 170 -1.93 6.38 -1.80
CA THR A 170 -1.64 5.07 -1.22
C THR A 170 -2.23 4.92 0.18
N ALA A 171 -2.01 5.90 1.06
CA ALA A 171 -2.56 5.88 2.41
C ALA A 171 -4.10 5.89 2.41
N CYS A 172 -4.74 6.64 1.50
CA CYS A 172 -6.19 6.63 1.32
C CYS A 172 -6.73 5.25 0.87
N VAL A 173 -6.01 4.55 0.00
CA VAL A 173 -6.37 3.17 -0.42
C VAL A 173 -6.30 2.22 0.77
N PHE A 174 -5.22 2.25 1.55
CA PHE A 174 -5.13 1.42 2.75
C PHE A 174 -6.21 1.76 3.79
N TYR A 175 -6.52 3.04 3.98
CA TYR A 175 -7.62 3.46 4.84
C TYR A 175 -8.94 2.82 4.39
N ALA A 176 -9.28 2.90 3.10
CA ALA A 176 -10.50 2.31 2.56
C ALA A 176 -10.53 0.78 2.72
N VAL A 177 -9.42 0.10 2.46
CA VAL A 177 -9.29 -1.36 2.59
C VAL A 177 -9.47 -1.82 4.05
N LEU A 178 -8.85 -1.13 5.00
CA LEU A 178 -8.86 -1.53 6.41
C LEU A 178 -10.18 -1.17 7.11
N THR A 179 -10.73 -0.01 6.80
CA THR A 179 -11.90 0.53 7.52
C THR A 179 -13.22 0.20 6.82
N ARG A 180 -13.17 -0.13 5.53
CA ARG A 180 -14.35 -0.26 4.64
C ARG A 180 -15.21 1.01 4.63
N THR A 181 -14.58 2.17 4.82
CA THR A 181 -15.22 3.49 4.75
C THR A 181 -14.49 4.41 3.76
N SER A 182 -15.19 5.41 3.26
CA SER A 182 -14.62 6.38 2.34
C SER A 182 -13.65 7.33 3.08
N PRO A 183 -12.44 7.60 2.54
CA PRO A 183 -11.55 8.63 3.07
C PRO A 183 -11.96 10.05 2.63
N ALA A 184 -13.07 10.22 1.91
CA ALA A 184 -13.51 11.53 1.41
C ALA A 184 -13.79 12.51 2.57
N GLY A 185 -13.15 13.68 2.52
CA GLY A 185 -13.26 14.71 3.55
C GLY A 185 -12.31 14.53 4.74
N LEU A 186 -11.46 13.49 4.74
CA LEU A 186 -10.39 13.38 5.73
C LEU A 186 -9.28 14.42 5.49
N PRO A 187 -8.46 14.74 6.50
CA PRO A 187 -7.44 15.76 6.37
C PRO A 187 -6.45 15.47 5.22
N ALA A 188 -6.08 16.54 4.52
CA ALA A 188 -5.11 16.54 3.43
C ALA A 188 -3.66 16.70 3.91
N SER A 189 -3.43 16.93 5.20
CA SER A 189 -2.13 17.20 5.82
C SER A 189 -2.07 16.78 7.28
N PHE A 190 -0.91 16.29 7.72
CA PHE A 190 -0.68 15.81 9.08
C PHE A 190 0.64 16.31 9.65
N LEU A 191 0.72 16.47 10.97
CA LEU A 191 1.97 16.80 11.63
C LEU A 191 2.80 15.54 11.84
N ILE A 192 3.72 15.24 10.93
CA ILE A 192 4.61 14.07 11.00
C ILE A 192 6.04 14.58 11.26
N GLU A 193 6.62 14.17 12.39
CA GLU A 193 7.93 14.65 12.88
C GLU A 193 8.03 16.20 12.92
N GLY A 194 6.96 16.85 13.39
CA GLY A 194 6.92 18.30 13.54
C GLY A 194 6.76 19.08 12.22
N LYS A 195 6.47 18.42 11.10
CA LYS A 195 6.22 19.08 9.81
C LYS A 195 4.88 18.65 9.21
N LEU A 196 4.15 19.61 8.64
CA LEU A 196 2.93 19.32 7.89
C LEU A 196 3.25 18.57 6.60
N ARG A 197 2.73 17.34 6.48
CA ARG A 197 3.01 16.38 5.42
C ARG A 197 1.77 15.48 5.17
N PRO A 198 1.45 15.14 3.91
CA PRO A 198 1.81 15.87 2.71
C PRO A 198 1.04 17.20 2.69
N GLN A 199 1.52 18.23 2.00
CA GLN A 199 0.76 19.48 1.85
C GLN A 199 -0.03 19.40 0.55
N GLN A 200 -1.12 18.63 0.55
CA GLN A 200 -2.02 18.56 -0.60
C GLN A 200 -3.01 19.72 -0.56
N ASP A 201 -3.30 20.28 -1.73
CA ASP A 201 -4.47 21.15 -1.91
C ASP A 201 -5.75 20.34 -1.62
N GLU A 202 -6.73 20.93 -0.91
CA GLU A 202 -7.94 20.22 -0.48
C GLU A 202 -8.78 19.69 -1.66
N VAL A 203 -8.83 20.42 -2.77
CA VAL A 203 -9.56 19.98 -3.98
C VAL A 203 -8.84 18.80 -4.61
N GLN A 204 -7.51 18.84 -4.65
CA GLN A 204 -6.71 17.71 -5.11
C GLN A 204 -6.85 16.50 -4.16
N ALA A 205 -6.80 16.72 -2.84
CA ALA A 205 -6.94 15.67 -1.84
C ALA A 205 -8.29 14.95 -1.95
N LEU A 206 -9.39 15.69 -2.11
CA LEU A 206 -10.71 15.10 -2.28
C LEU A 206 -10.79 14.18 -3.51
N LYS A 207 -10.17 14.57 -4.63
CA LYS A 207 -10.10 13.73 -5.84
C LYS A 207 -9.30 12.45 -5.60
N LEU A 208 -8.20 12.53 -4.84
CA LEU A 208 -7.40 11.35 -4.48
C LEU A 208 -8.20 10.41 -3.56
N GLN A 209 -8.89 10.97 -2.56
CA GLN A 209 -9.73 10.20 -1.63
C GLN A 209 -10.86 9.47 -2.37
N GLN A 210 -11.54 10.15 -3.28
CA GLN A 210 -12.59 9.56 -4.12
C GLN A 210 -12.04 8.45 -5.02
N ALA A 211 -10.92 8.70 -5.70
CA ALA A 211 -10.28 7.69 -6.54
C ALA A 211 -9.87 6.43 -5.75
N ALA A 212 -9.38 6.60 -4.51
CA ALA A 212 -9.09 5.48 -3.62
C ALA A 212 -10.35 4.68 -3.29
N TRP A 213 -11.42 5.36 -2.86
CA TRP A 213 -12.68 4.72 -2.48
C TRP A 213 -13.32 3.94 -3.63
N GLU A 214 -13.50 4.59 -4.78
CA GLU A 214 -14.13 4.00 -5.97
C GLU A 214 -13.35 2.78 -6.45
N THR A 215 -12.02 2.83 -6.41
CA THR A 215 -11.18 1.69 -6.79
C THR A 215 -11.36 0.51 -5.85
N CYS A 216 -11.43 0.73 -4.53
CA CYS A 216 -11.61 -0.35 -3.57
C CYS A 216 -12.99 -1.01 -3.71
N MET A 217 -14.04 -0.22 -3.91
CA MET A 217 -15.40 -0.72 -4.13
C MET A 217 -15.54 -1.60 -5.37
N ILE A 218 -14.74 -1.35 -6.41
CA ILE A 218 -14.72 -2.17 -7.63
C ILE A 218 -13.86 -3.43 -7.42
N ALA A 219 -12.75 -3.33 -6.68
CA ALA A 219 -11.85 -4.46 -6.44
C ALA A 219 -12.45 -5.53 -5.52
N ASP A 220 -13.43 -5.17 -4.70
CA ASP A 220 -14.21 -6.10 -3.86
C ASP A 220 -15.36 -6.81 -4.63
N CYS A 221 -15.58 -6.50 -5.92
CA CYS A 221 -16.52 -7.17 -6.83
C CYS A 221 -15.82 -8.29 -7.66
#